data_AF-A0A7Y1QKL1-F1
#
_entry.id   AF-A0A7Y1QKL1-F1
#
_cell.length_a   1.000
_cell.length_b   1.000
_cell.length_c   1.000
_cell.angle_alpha   90.00
_cell.angle_beta   90.00
_cell.angle_gamma   90.00
#
_symmetry.space_group_name_H-M   'P 1'
#
loop_
_entity.id
_entity.type
_entity.pdbx_description
1 polymer ?
#
loop_
_entity_poly.entity_id
_entity_poly.type
_entity_poly.pdbx_seq_one_letter_code
_entity_poly.pdbx_strand_id
1 'polypeptide(L)'
;MITSDMPADREMHEMQRRGVYFIFGDLRGAEHSLHINNEVQGGRGNFTTYPVRATDHVTIEIRKSPHAHQLVFITQNRHDNLVLRRKDAHEMDRLQFVAPNPDIDLGSQPTGLGVPFFPGITLMLEINDEHYCIIPAYNQALVFITQGGNDRLHIADNIDTPIIVNTGEGDDSIISAASIASFYTGAGNDTVIVHGGSNYIDTGEGDDDVTASKEARITVYAGPGDDDVMGGGFSFIDGGQGNDDITGGPGHNILSGGPGSDHIKAGPSSNVIFTGQGTRDLVTALKPHDITYHTTHSTLAINCPTTAEAFASMPNGQPTSRSTLIEPKDISESGITVKGSVSFIERIHDDLRLLLNSPTGQKLLTVLYQAALKSGTPITINELTLSKQNNFVASDAPSPNAYLVNGQRASGSYGGNIWINTSNSLPDLPDQPGIIILFHELCHAYNYVTGSVVPGGIQDPQDGSLTARQERQAIGLPASEYRFDFDDDPSTPPTDTNPEAFTENGLRKELGLPLRERYDN
;
A
#
# COMPACT_ATOMS: atom_id res chain seq x y z
N MET A 1 -32.27 11.11 -3.64
CA MET A 1 -33.39 10.28 -4.13
C MET A 1 -32.76 9.18 -4.95
N ILE A 2 -32.96 7.94 -4.50
CA ILE A 2 -32.35 6.68 -4.93
C ILE A 2 -32.83 6.28 -6.34
N THR A 3 -31.93 5.73 -7.17
CA THR A 3 -32.14 4.63 -8.16
C THR A 3 -30.74 4.21 -8.63
N SER A 4 -30.10 3.10 -8.20
CA SER A 4 -30.44 1.67 -8.33
C SER A 4 -30.93 1.28 -9.74
N ASP A 5 -30.02 0.75 -10.55
CA ASP A 5 -30.33 -0.17 -11.65
C ASP A 5 -29.16 -1.14 -11.82
N MET A 6 -29.04 -2.06 -10.87
CA MET A 6 -28.50 -3.41 -11.13
C MET A 6 -29.67 -4.29 -11.56
N PRO A 7 -29.64 -4.94 -12.73
CA PRO A 7 -30.61 -5.96 -13.05
C PRO A 7 -30.08 -7.33 -12.56
N ALA A 8 -30.43 -7.78 -11.35
CA ALA A 8 -30.27 -9.20 -10.97
C ALA A 8 -30.99 -9.69 -9.68
N ASP A 9 -31.82 -8.90 -8.99
CA ASP A 9 -32.34 -9.25 -7.65
C ASP A 9 -33.11 -10.58 -7.55
N ARG A 10 -33.62 -11.13 -8.66
CA ARG A 10 -34.36 -12.41 -8.64
C ARG A 10 -33.50 -13.65 -8.90
N GLU A 11 -32.38 -13.53 -9.60
CA GLU A 11 -31.40 -14.63 -9.78
C GLU A 11 -30.38 -14.68 -8.63
N MET A 12 -29.99 -13.52 -8.08
CA MET A 12 -29.16 -13.41 -6.87
C MET A 12 -29.82 -14.04 -5.63
N HIS A 13 -31.14 -13.89 -5.45
CA HIS A 13 -31.87 -14.49 -4.31
C HIS A 13 -32.05 -16.02 -4.37
N GLU A 14 -31.92 -16.64 -5.54
CA GLU A 14 -31.85 -18.11 -5.66
C GLU A 14 -30.40 -18.63 -5.58
N MET A 15 -29.42 -17.83 -6.03
CA MET A 15 -27.99 -18.12 -5.93
C MET A 15 -27.45 -18.04 -4.48
N GLN A 16 -27.97 -17.13 -3.66
CA GLN A 16 -27.64 -16.96 -2.23
C GLN A 16 -27.82 -18.23 -1.37
N ARG A 17 -28.54 -19.26 -1.84
CA ARG A 17 -28.80 -20.48 -1.06
C ARG A 17 -27.71 -21.57 -1.18
N ARG A 18 -26.66 -21.45 -2.01
CA ARG A 18 -25.81 -22.61 -2.42
C ARG A 18 -24.31 -22.40 -2.76
N GLY A 19 -23.46 -21.88 -1.85
CA GLY A 19 -22.00 -22.18 -1.87
C GLY A 19 -21.06 -21.20 -2.61
N VAL A 20 -19.75 -21.34 -2.32
CA VAL A 20 -18.57 -20.52 -2.69
C VAL A 20 -18.54 -20.14 -4.19
N TYR A 21 -18.10 -18.91 -4.49
CA TYR A 21 -18.06 -18.36 -5.85
C TYR A 21 -16.62 -18.14 -6.34
N PHE A 22 -16.35 -18.56 -7.58
CA PHE A 22 -15.12 -18.27 -8.29
C PHE A 22 -15.39 -17.35 -9.46
N ILE A 23 -14.70 -16.21 -9.57
CA ILE A 23 -14.88 -15.28 -10.68
C ILE A 23 -13.68 -15.35 -11.63
N PHE A 24 -13.87 -15.81 -12.88
CA PHE A 24 -12.83 -15.88 -13.93
C PHE A 24 -13.22 -15.13 -15.20
N GLY A 25 -12.27 -14.69 -16.01
CA GLY A 25 -12.55 -14.21 -17.38
C GLY A 25 -13.31 -15.22 -18.26
N ASP A 26 -14.34 -14.79 -19.02
CA ASP A 26 -15.27 -15.48 -19.97
C ASP A 26 -15.17 -17.01 -20.17
N LEU A 27 -16.32 -17.73 -20.08
CA LEU A 27 -16.83 -18.75 -21.05
C LEU A 27 -18.01 -19.60 -20.49
N ARG A 28 -18.91 -20.06 -21.38
CA ARG A 28 -20.05 -20.97 -21.10
C ARG A 28 -19.77 -22.42 -21.50
N GLY A 29 -20.28 -23.39 -20.72
CA GLY A 29 -20.59 -24.77 -21.15
C GLY A 29 -20.27 -25.86 -20.11
N ALA A 30 -21.27 -26.70 -19.76
CA ALA A 30 -21.23 -27.77 -18.74
C ALA A 30 -20.55 -29.07 -19.24
N GLU A 31 -20.10 -30.06 -18.45
CA GLU A 31 -20.42 -30.59 -17.10
C GLU A 31 -19.17 -31.24 -16.44
N HIS A 32 -19.13 -31.17 -15.10
CA HIS A 32 -18.42 -31.97 -14.08
C HIS A 32 -16.93 -32.35 -14.29
N SER A 33 -16.08 -31.85 -13.38
CA SER A 33 -14.60 -31.71 -13.42
C SER A 33 -14.18 -30.42 -14.13
N LEU A 34 -13.99 -29.33 -13.37
CA LEU A 34 -13.58 -28.05 -13.94
C LEU A 34 -12.06 -28.05 -14.23
N HIS A 35 -11.64 -28.76 -15.27
CA HIS A 35 -10.31 -28.59 -15.86
C HIS A 35 -10.32 -27.37 -16.79
N ILE A 36 -9.88 -26.20 -16.29
CA ILE A 36 -9.76 -24.99 -17.12
C ILE A 36 -8.43 -25.00 -17.89
N ASN A 37 -8.32 -25.78 -18.96
CA ASN A 37 -7.21 -25.65 -19.89
C ASN A 37 -7.48 -24.53 -20.90
N ASN A 38 -6.98 -23.32 -20.62
CA ASN A 38 -7.05 -22.21 -21.58
C ASN A 38 -5.78 -22.15 -22.45
N GLU A 39 -5.89 -22.59 -23.70
CA GLU A 39 -5.09 -22.05 -24.81
C GLU A 39 -5.97 -21.20 -25.73
N VAL A 40 -5.43 -20.03 -26.09
CA VAL A 40 -5.70 -19.17 -27.27
C VAL A 40 -6.56 -17.90 -27.11
N GLN A 41 -5.82 -16.79 -27.28
CA GLN A 41 -6.09 -15.49 -27.92
C GLN A 41 -7.49 -14.87 -27.94
N GLY A 42 -7.59 -13.72 -27.26
CA GLY A 42 -8.24 -12.52 -27.80
C GLY A 42 -9.69 -12.28 -27.35
N GLY A 43 -9.86 -11.54 -26.24
CA GLY A 43 -11.15 -10.97 -25.86
C GLY A 43 -11.08 -10.19 -24.55
N ARG A 44 -11.64 -8.96 -24.52
CA ARG A 44 -11.72 -8.11 -23.31
C ARG A 44 -12.92 -8.52 -22.45
N GLY A 45 -12.68 -8.83 -21.17
CA GLY A 45 -13.45 -8.30 -20.04
C GLY A 45 -14.84 -8.88 -19.69
N ASN A 46 -15.07 -10.19 -19.78
CA ASN A 46 -16.26 -10.81 -19.17
C ASN A 46 -15.87 -11.59 -17.91
N PHE A 47 -16.61 -11.47 -16.81
CA PHE A 47 -16.44 -12.29 -15.60
C PHE A 47 -17.37 -13.51 -15.65
N THR A 48 -16.92 -14.66 -15.17
CA THR A 48 -17.55 -15.97 -15.22
C THR A 48 -17.54 -16.53 -13.82
N THR A 49 -18.72 -16.59 -13.22
CA THR A 49 -18.89 -17.09 -11.86
C THR A 49 -19.16 -18.58 -11.88
N TYR A 50 -18.35 -19.37 -11.18
CA TYR A 50 -18.60 -20.81 -10.98
C TYR A 50 -19.01 -21.04 -9.53
N PRO A 51 -20.25 -21.50 -9.26
CA PRO A 51 -20.62 -22.00 -7.95
C PRO A 51 -20.04 -23.41 -7.77
N VAL A 52 -19.36 -23.68 -6.66
CA VAL A 52 -18.86 -25.02 -6.32
C VAL A 52 -19.61 -25.60 -5.12
N ARG A 53 -19.92 -26.91 -5.17
CA ARG A 53 -20.61 -27.62 -4.09
C ARG A 53 -19.61 -28.41 -3.25
N ALA A 54 -20.01 -28.67 -1.99
CA ALA A 54 -19.30 -29.43 -0.94
C ALA A 54 -18.94 -30.90 -1.27
N THR A 55 -19.09 -31.34 -2.52
CA THR A 55 -18.78 -32.72 -2.96
C THR A 55 -17.87 -32.75 -4.17
N ASP A 56 -17.42 -31.58 -4.64
CA ASP A 56 -16.66 -31.46 -5.87
C ASP A 56 -15.15 -31.44 -5.55
N HIS A 57 -14.39 -32.40 -6.10
CA HIS A 57 -12.93 -32.25 -6.16
C HIS A 57 -12.59 -31.24 -7.25
N VAL A 58 -12.29 -30.00 -6.87
CA VAL A 58 -11.98 -28.93 -7.82
C VAL A 58 -10.47 -28.70 -7.90
N THR A 59 -9.91 -28.92 -9.08
CA THR A 59 -8.55 -28.49 -9.42
C THR A 59 -8.65 -27.26 -10.31
N ILE A 60 -8.21 -26.11 -9.79
CA ILE A 60 -8.18 -24.85 -10.53
C ILE A 60 -6.77 -24.69 -11.07
N GLU A 61 -6.64 -24.88 -12.37
CA GLU A 61 -5.38 -24.74 -13.08
C GLU A 61 -5.51 -23.64 -14.12
N ILE A 62 -4.65 -22.62 -14.05
CA ILE A 62 -4.54 -21.58 -15.08
C ILE A 62 -3.10 -21.60 -15.59
N ARG A 63 -2.82 -22.36 -16.66
CA ARG A 63 -1.44 -22.55 -17.14
C ARG A 63 -0.88 -21.38 -17.95
N LYS A 64 -1.72 -20.52 -18.56
CA LYS A 64 -1.28 -19.38 -19.39
C LYS A 64 -2.44 -18.42 -19.67
N SER A 65 -2.53 -17.32 -18.93
CA SER A 65 -3.31 -16.16 -19.37
C SER A 65 -2.46 -14.91 -19.20
N PRO A 66 -2.04 -14.23 -20.28
CA PRO A 66 -1.36 -12.93 -20.18
C PRO A 66 -2.28 -11.81 -19.64
N HIS A 67 -3.53 -12.13 -19.29
CA HIS A 67 -4.55 -11.17 -18.87
C HIS A 67 -5.19 -11.49 -17.49
N ALA A 68 -4.96 -12.68 -16.92
CA ALA A 68 -5.50 -13.04 -15.61
C ALA A 68 -4.48 -12.73 -14.51
N HIS A 69 -4.55 -11.51 -13.98
CA HIS A 69 -3.63 -11.05 -12.93
C HIS A 69 -4.04 -11.52 -11.53
N GLN A 70 -5.28 -11.97 -11.34
CA GLN A 70 -5.83 -12.35 -10.03
C GLN A 70 -6.68 -13.63 -10.14
N LEU A 71 -6.75 -14.38 -9.05
CA LEU A 71 -7.72 -15.46 -8.82
C LEU A 71 -8.51 -15.12 -7.56
N VAL A 72 -9.82 -14.90 -7.69
CA VAL A 72 -10.67 -14.41 -6.61
C VAL A 72 -11.56 -15.52 -6.05
N PHE A 73 -11.51 -15.71 -4.74
CA PHE A 73 -12.32 -16.61 -3.94
C PHE A 73 -13.23 -15.78 -3.05
N ILE A 74 -14.54 -15.95 -3.20
CA ILE A 74 -15.53 -15.23 -2.40
C ILE A 74 -16.38 -16.24 -1.63
N THR A 75 -16.32 -16.17 -0.31
CA THR A 75 -17.16 -16.98 0.59
C THR A 75 -18.44 -16.21 0.96
N GLN A 76 -19.30 -16.79 1.80
CA GLN A 76 -20.57 -16.18 2.17
C GLN A 76 -20.42 -15.54 3.55
N ASN A 77 -21.04 -14.39 3.79
CA ASN A 77 -21.08 -13.71 5.09
C ASN A 77 -21.56 -14.63 6.25
N ARG A 78 -20.59 -15.34 6.86
CA ARG A 78 -20.67 -16.37 7.90
C ARG A 78 -19.26 -16.53 8.47
N HIS A 79 -19.14 -17.12 9.66
CA HIS A 79 -17.86 -17.59 10.19
C HIS A 79 -17.17 -18.58 9.23
N ASP A 80 -16.11 -18.12 8.59
CA ASP A 80 -15.31 -18.85 7.62
C ASP A 80 -13.95 -19.26 8.20
N ASN A 81 -13.51 -20.49 7.92
CA ASN A 81 -12.18 -20.97 8.26
C ASN A 81 -11.44 -21.31 6.96
N LEU A 82 -10.32 -20.62 6.70
CA LEU A 82 -9.51 -20.77 5.51
C LEU A 82 -8.09 -21.21 5.86
N VAL A 83 -7.57 -22.23 5.17
CA VAL A 83 -6.17 -22.66 5.29
C VAL A 83 -5.53 -22.75 3.90
N LEU A 84 -4.46 -22.01 3.66
CA LEU A 84 -3.67 -22.10 2.43
C LEU A 84 -2.28 -22.65 2.72
N ARG A 85 -1.90 -23.76 2.07
CA ARG A 85 -0.58 -24.39 2.23
C ARG A 85 -0.02 -24.90 0.91
N ARG A 86 1.30 -25.11 0.82
CA ARG A 86 1.88 -25.91 -0.27
C ARG A 86 1.41 -27.36 -0.13
N LYS A 87 1.10 -28.00 -1.25
CA LYS A 87 0.73 -29.42 -1.27
C LYS A 87 1.96 -30.30 -1.08
N ASP A 88 1.87 -31.30 -0.19
CA ASP A 88 2.96 -32.20 0.13
C ASP A 88 3.24 -33.24 -0.98
N ALA A 89 4.50 -33.68 -1.11
CA ALA A 89 4.90 -34.68 -2.11
C ALA A 89 4.18 -36.03 -1.96
N HIS A 90 3.77 -36.42 -0.74
CA HIS A 90 3.02 -37.66 -0.48
C HIS A 90 1.54 -37.59 -0.86
N GLU A 91 0.98 -36.38 -1.02
CA GLU A 91 -0.39 -36.16 -1.50
C GLU A 91 -0.46 -36.12 -3.05
N MET A 92 0.69 -36.15 -3.74
CA MET A 92 0.78 -36.24 -5.21
C MET A 92 0.32 -37.61 -5.74
N ASP A 93 0.42 -38.68 -4.95
CA ASP A 93 0.13 -40.07 -5.37
C ASP A 93 -1.35 -40.48 -5.24
N ARG A 94 -2.19 -39.69 -4.55
CA ARG A 94 -3.61 -40.04 -4.28
C ARG A 94 -4.62 -39.42 -5.24
N LEU A 95 -4.20 -38.47 -6.06
CA LEU A 95 -5.00 -37.96 -7.17
C LEU A 95 -4.48 -38.64 -8.44
N GLN A 96 -5.31 -39.46 -9.08
CA GLN A 96 -5.05 -39.89 -10.45
C GLN A 96 -4.99 -38.62 -11.30
N PHE A 97 -3.79 -38.16 -11.63
CA PHE A 97 -3.61 -37.34 -12.80
C PHE A 97 -4.15 -38.17 -13.97
N VAL A 98 -5.23 -37.71 -14.61
CA VAL A 98 -5.53 -38.18 -15.97
C VAL A 98 -4.35 -37.68 -16.80
N ALA A 99 -3.39 -38.57 -17.05
CA ALA A 99 -2.33 -38.31 -18.02
C ALA A 99 -3.01 -37.86 -19.32
N PRO A 100 -2.47 -36.84 -20.03
CA PRO A 100 -3.01 -36.48 -21.33
C PRO A 100 -3.01 -37.73 -22.19
N ASN A 101 -4.16 -37.98 -22.83
CA ASN A 101 -4.42 -39.14 -23.66
C ASN A 101 -3.20 -39.46 -24.55
N PRO A 102 -2.58 -40.66 -24.44
CA PRO A 102 -1.37 -41.01 -25.19
C PRO A 102 -1.58 -41.07 -26.72
N ASP A 103 -2.82 -40.92 -27.19
CA ASP A 103 -3.21 -40.95 -28.60
C ASP A 103 -3.32 -39.56 -29.26
N ILE A 104 -2.95 -38.47 -28.56
CA ILE A 104 -2.77 -37.16 -29.24
C ILE A 104 -1.36 -37.12 -29.84
N ASP A 105 -1.29 -37.44 -31.14
CA ASP A 105 -0.12 -37.20 -32.00
C ASP A 105 0.15 -35.69 -32.10
N LEU A 106 0.95 -35.18 -31.16
CA LEU A 106 1.63 -33.89 -31.29
C LEU A 106 2.72 -34.06 -32.34
N GLY A 107 2.29 -33.93 -33.59
CA GLY A 107 3.10 -34.12 -34.78
C GLY A 107 4.53 -33.58 -34.65
N SER A 108 5.45 -34.40 -35.14
CA SER A 108 6.88 -34.14 -35.23
C SER A 108 7.21 -32.76 -35.83
N GLN A 109 7.53 -31.81 -34.95
CA GLN A 109 8.36 -30.65 -35.25
C GLN A 109 9.45 -30.52 -34.19
N PRO A 110 10.73 -30.75 -34.54
CA PRO A 110 11.84 -30.66 -33.60
C PRO A 110 12.29 -29.21 -33.39
N THR A 111 12.42 -28.86 -32.10
CA THR A 111 13.35 -27.89 -31.49
C THR A 111 13.27 -26.40 -31.87
N GLY A 112 12.97 -25.57 -30.86
CA GLY A 112 13.29 -24.14 -30.94
C GLY A 112 12.73 -23.24 -29.85
N LEU A 113 12.72 -23.66 -28.58
CA LEU A 113 12.75 -22.81 -27.38
C LEU A 113 12.59 -23.73 -26.16
N GLY A 114 13.70 -24.02 -25.48
CA GLY A 114 13.68 -24.69 -24.18
C GLY A 114 13.02 -23.77 -23.17
N VAL A 115 11.73 -23.97 -22.92
CA VAL A 115 11.10 -23.46 -21.69
C VAL A 115 11.19 -24.62 -20.70
N PRO A 116 12.00 -24.53 -19.64
CA PRO A 116 12.02 -25.57 -18.63
C PRO A 116 10.61 -25.69 -18.05
N PHE A 117 10.11 -26.92 -17.99
CA PHE A 117 8.90 -27.28 -17.27
C PHE A 117 9.19 -27.00 -15.78
N PHE A 118 8.84 -25.81 -15.29
CA PHE A 118 8.89 -25.55 -13.86
C PHE A 118 7.81 -26.41 -13.22
N PRO A 119 8.12 -27.30 -12.25
CA PRO A 119 7.09 -27.96 -11.47
C PRO A 119 6.30 -26.85 -10.76
N GLY A 120 5.08 -26.57 -11.25
CA GLY A 120 4.24 -25.53 -10.69
C GLY A 120 4.00 -25.79 -9.20
N ILE A 121 4.11 -24.74 -8.38
CA ILE A 121 3.76 -24.82 -6.97
C ILE A 121 2.29 -25.19 -6.92
N THR A 122 1.98 -26.41 -6.49
CA THR A 122 0.61 -26.82 -6.24
C THR A 122 0.26 -26.37 -4.83
N LEU A 123 -0.76 -25.54 -4.71
CA LEU A 123 -1.31 -25.06 -3.46
C LEU A 123 -2.54 -25.89 -3.08
N MET A 124 -2.68 -26.11 -1.79
CA MET A 124 -3.88 -26.66 -1.18
C MET A 124 -4.58 -25.51 -0.45
N LEU A 125 -5.81 -25.23 -0.83
CA LEU A 125 -6.71 -24.30 -0.14
C LEU A 125 -7.85 -25.07 0.53
N GLU A 126 -8.04 -24.87 1.83
CA GLU A 126 -9.16 -25.39 2.61
C GLU A 126 -10.10 -24.24 2.95
N ILE A 127 -11.41 -24.40 2.76
CA ILE A 127 -12.44 -23.44 3.18
C ILE A 127 -13.57 -24.22 3.84
N ASN A 128 -13.80 -24.02 5.14
CA ASN A 128 -14.89 -24.66 5.89
C ASN A 128 -15.00 -26.18 5.65
N ASP A 129 -13.87 -26.88 5.79
CA ASP A 129 -13.71 -28.33 5.56
C ASP A 129 -13.66 -28.78 4.08
N GLU A 130 -13.81 -27.86 3.11
CA GLU A 130 -13.71 -28.17 1.68
C GLU A 130 -12.30 -27.93 1.15
N HIS A 131 -11.78 -28.86 0.34
CA HIS A 131 -10.40 -28.82 -0.16
C HIS A 131 -10.31 -28.53 -1.66
N TYR A 132 -9.44 -27.60 -2.03
CA TYR A 132 -9.21 -27.12 -3.40
C TYR A 132 -7.73 -27.21 -3.76
N CYS A 133 -7.45 -27.76 -4.95
CA CYS A 133 -6.10 -27.79 -5.49
C CYS A 133 -5.92 -26.62 -6.46
N ILE A 134 -4.97 -25.73 -6.19
CA ILE A 134 -4.73 -24.51 -6.99
C ILE A 134 -3.34 -24.55 -7.59
N ILE A 135 -3.24 -24.25 -8.88
CA ILE A 135 -1.97 -24.07 -9.58
C ILE A 135 -1.98 -22.65 -10.17
N PRO A 136 -1.42 -21.66 -9.44
CA PRO A 136 -1.43 -20.26 -9.88
C PRO A 136 -0.50 -20.06 -11.09
N ALA A 137 -0.90 -19.17 -11.99
CA ALA A 137 -0.03 -18.73 -13.09
C ALA A 137 1.13 -17.87 -12.57
N TYR A 138 2.18 -17.74 -13.37
CA TYR A 138 3.28 -16.81 -13.09
C TYR A 138 2.75 -15.37 -12.94
N ASN A 139 3.09 -14.69 -11.84
CA ASN A 139 2.64 -13.35 -11.46
C ASN A 139 1.12 -13.19 -11.22
N GLN A 140 0.40 -14.27 -10.92
CA GLN A 140 -1.00 -14.20 -10.49
C GLN A 140 -1.07 -13.99 -8.98
N ALA A 141 -1.94 -13.09 -8.51
CA ALA A 141 -2.27 -12.97 -7.09
C ALA A 141 -3.49 -13.83 -6.73
N LEU A 142 -3.56 -14.35 -5.50
CA LEU A 142 -4.76 -14.96 -4.94
C LEU A 142 -5.49 -13.91 -4.09
N VAL A 143 -6.80 -13.78 -4.28
CA VAL A 143 -7.64 -12.82 -3.57
C VAL A 143 -8.71 -13.58 -2.82
N PHE A 144 -8.78 -13.41 -1.50
CA PHE A 144 -9.79 -14.00 -0.63
C PHE A 144 -10.71 -12.90 -0.13
N ILE A 145 -12.03 -13.09 -0.24
CA ILE A 145 -13.04 -12.16 0.23
C ILE A 145 -14.07 -12.94 1.06
N THR A 146 -14.09 -12.74 2.38
CA THR A 146 -15.01 -13.48 3.28
C THR A 146 -16.29 -12.73 3.63
N GLN A 147 -16.35 -11.44 3.27
CA GLN A 147 -17.51 -10.53 3.37
C GLN A 147 -17.87 -10.13 4.81
N GLY A 148 -17.96 -11.07 5.75
CA GLY A 148 -18.13 -10.77 7.17
C GLY A 148 -18.53 -11.99 8.02
N GLY A 149 -18.72 -11.76 9.32
CA GLY A 149 -18.66 -12.78 10.36
C GLY A 149 -17.24 -12.91 10.91
N ASN A 150 -17.09 -13.51 12.08
CA ASN A 150 -15.76 -13.71 12.68
C ASN A 150 -15.03 -14.86 11.98
N ASP A 151 -14.05 -14.52 11.15
CA ASP A 151 -13.35 -15.41 10.25
C ASP A 151 -11.97 -15.80 10.76
N ARG A 152 -11.45 -16.93 10.27
CA ARG A 152 -10.11 -17.42 10.59
C ARG A 152 -9.36 -17.77 9.33
N LEU A 153 -8.21 -17.17 9.14
CA LEU A 153 -7.36 -17.39 8.00
C LEU A 153 -5.97 -17.86 8.43
N HIS A 154 -5.49 -18.95 7.87
CA HIS A 154 -4.11 -19.41 8.05
C HIS A 154 -3.41 -19.58 6.70
N ILE A 155 -2.40 -18.76 6.43
CA ILE A 155 -1.55 -18.87 5.25
C ILE A 155 -0.18 -19.39 5.70
N ALA A 156 0.17 -20.58 5.23
CA ALA A 156 1.42 -21.24 5.56
C ALA A 156 2.65 -20.52 4.98
N ASP A 157 3.82 -20.99 5.35
CA ASP A 157 5.09 -20.49 4.86
C ASP A 157 5.34 -20.88 3.39
N ASN A 158 6.36 -20.27 2.79
CA ASN A 158 6.78 -20.52 1.40
C ASN A 158 5.66 -20.28 0.36
N ILE A 159 4.65 -19.46 0.67
CA ILE A 159 3.67 -19.04 -0.33
C ILE A 159 4.23 -17.81 -1.06
N ASP A 160 4.87 -18.06 -2.20
CA ASP A 160 5.49 -17.01 -3.04
C ASP A 160 4.47 -16.30 -3.95
N THR A 161 3.25 -16.84 -4.03
CA THR A 161 2.13 -16.22 -4.75
C THR A 161 1.60 -15.05 -3.92
N PRO A 162 1.51 -13.82 -4.46
CA PRO A 162 0.97 -12.68 -3.73
C PRO A 162 -0.46 -12.96 -3.25
N ILE A 163 -0.74 -12.62 -2.00
CA ILE A 163 -2.05 -12.84 -1.38
C ILE A 163 -2.73 -11.50 -1.08
N ILE A 164 -4.02 -11.42 -1.35
CA ILE A 164 -4.88 -10.31 -0.93
C ILE A 164 -6.03 -10.92 -0.14
N VAL A 165 -6.34 -10.40 1.03
CA VAL A 165 -7.46 -10.87 1.87
C VAL A 165 -8.30 -9.67 2.25
N ASN A 166 -9.61 -9.80 2.11
CA ASN A 166 -10.61 -8.86 2.63
C ASN A 166 -11.60 -9.66 3.47
N THR A 167 -11.63 -9.45 4.79
CA THR A 167 -12.49 -10.27 5.67
C THR A 167 -13.86 -9.63 5.92
N GLY A 168 -13.92 -8.32 6.12
CA GLY A 168 -15.16 -7.55 6.08
C GLY A 168 -15.60 -7.08 7.47
N GLU A 169 -16.86 -7.31 7.86
CA GLU A 169 -17.29 -7.01 9.23
C GLU A 169 -17.14 -8.25 10.12
N GLY A 170 -16.71 -8.13 11.37
CA GLY A 170 -16.56 -9.24 12.31
C GLY A 170 -15.22 -9.17 13.05
N ASP A 171 -15.07 -9.95 14.12
CA ASP A 171 -13.77 -10.07 14.78
C ASP A 171 -12.96 -11.19 14.11
N ASP A 172 -12.08 -10.82 13.19
CA ASP A 172 -11.36 -11.71 12.30
C ASP A 172 -9.96 -12.07 12.82
N SER A 173 -9.46 -13.24 12.43
CA SER A 173 -8.13 -13.69 12.83
C SER A 173 -7.32 -14.20 11.64
N ILE A 174 -6.24 -13.51 11.32
CA ILE A 174 -5.34 -13.87 10.23
C ILE A 174 -3.96 -14.24 10.80
N ILE A 175 -3.47 -15.41 10.41
CA ILE A 175 -2.08 -15.83 10.63
C ILE A 175 -1.44 -16.10 9.28
N SER A 176 -0.38 -15.36 8.93
CA SER A 176 0.26 -15.50 7.62
C SER A 176 1.78 -15.62 7.71
N ALA A 177 2.33 -16.52 6.89
CA ALA A 177 3.75 -16.59 6.57
C ALA A 177 4.00 -16.44 5.04
N ALA A 178 3.06 -15.81 4.32
CA ALA A 178 3.21 -15.50 2.90
C ALA A 178 4.41 -14.59 2.63
N SER A 179 5.02 -14.74 1.45
CA SER A 179 6.15 -13.90 1.03
C SER A 179 5.71 -12.44 0.77
N ILE A 180 4.51 -12.25 0.21
CA ILE A 180 3.89 -10.94 -0.02
C ILE A 180 2.40 -11.06 0.24
N ALA A 181 1.84 -10.19 1.09
CA ALA A 181 0.40 -10.17 1.34
C ALA A 181 -0.17 -8.76 1.59
N SER A 182 -1.47 -8.61 1.32
CA SER A 182 -2.27 -7.46 1.71
C SER A 182 -3.49 -7.95 2.49
N PHE A 183 -3.67 -7.44 3.71
CA PHE A 183 -4.79 -7.77 4.59
C PHE A 183 -5.64 -6.53 4.82
N TYR A 184 -6.94 -6.67 4.58
CA TYR A 184 -7.98 -5.68 4.87
C TYR A 184 -8.99 -6.36 5.78
N THR A 185 -8.97 -6.08 7.09
CA THR A 185 -9.81 -6.85 8.01
C THR A 185 -11.20 -6.23 8.16
N GLY A 186 -11.30 -4.91 8.28
CA GLY A 186 -12.53 -4.16 8.02
C GLY A 186 -13.11 -3.55 9.28
N ALA A 187 -14.22 -4.05 9.79
CA ALA A 187 -14.82 -3.50 11.01
C ALA A 187 -15.05 -4.60 12.05
N GLY A 188 -14.65 -4.39 13.29
CA GLY A 188 -14.61 -5.40 14.33
C GLY A 188 -13.24 -5.42 14.99
N ASN A 189 -13.08 -6.21 16.05
CA ASN A 189 -11.81 -6.25 16.77
C ASN A 189 -10.95 -7.39 16.20
N ASP A 190 -10.06 -7.05 15.28
CA ASP A 190 -9.34 -8.00 14.46
C ASP A 190 -7.98 -8.39 15.05
N THR A 191 -7.48 -9.55 14.67
CA THR A 191 -6.14 -10.01 15.04
C THR A 191 -5.35 -10.44 13.81
N VAL A 192 -4.22 -9.78 13.53
CA VAL A 192 -3.34 -10.12 12.42
C VAL A 192 -1.94 -10.48 12.92
N ILE A 193 -1.52 -11.72 12.70
CA ILE A 193 -0.17 -12.21 13.01
C ILE A 193 0.57 -12.53 11.72
N VAL A 194 1.70 -11.85 11.49
CA VAL A 194 2.56 -12.11 10.33
C VAL A 194 3.93 -12.64 10.74
N HIS A 195 4.35 -13.76 10.16
CA HIS A 195 5.60 -14.45 10.52
C HIS A 195 6.77 -14.17 9.57
N GLY A 196 6.54 -13.45 8.47
CA GLY A 196 7.59 -13.08 7.52
C GLY A 196 7.01 -12.31 6.33
N GLY A 197 7.84 -12.13 5.29
CA GLY A 197 7.43 -11.50 4.03
C GLY A 197 7.16 -10.00 4.14
N SER A 198 6.71 -9.41 3.04
CA SER A 198 6.28 -8.01 2.96
C SER A 198 4.76 -7.92 3.02
N ASN A 199 4.22 -7.26 4.04
CA ASN A 199 2.79 -7.23 4.29
C ASN A 199 2.27 -5.78 4.34
N TYR A 200 1.15 -5.54 3.66
CA TYR A 200 0.30 -4.38 3.87
C TYR A 200 -0.89 -4.81 4.74
N ILE A 201 -1.19 -4.05 5.79
CA ILE A 201 -2.23 -4.37 6.76
C ILE A 201 -3.04 -3.10 7.01
N ASP A 202 -4.35 -3.21 6.85
CA ASP A 202 -5.33 -2.16 7.05
C ASP A 202 -6.46 -2.79 7.85
N THR A 203 -6.51 -2.52 9.15
CA THR A 203 -7.40 -3.26 10.05
C THR A 203 -8.78 -2.62 10.15
N GLY A 204 -8.84 -1.29 10.10
CA GLY A 204 -10.07 -0.54 9.87
C GLY A 204 -10.70 -0.04 11.17
N GLU A 205 -12.00 -0.25 11.37
CA GLU A 205 -12.68 0.23 12.59
C GLU A 205 -12.74 -0.88 13.66
N GLY A 206 -12.30 -0.61 14.89
CA GLY A 206 -12.35 -1.56 16.00
C GLY A 206 -11.05 -1.56 16.78
N ASP A 207 -11.03 -2.20 17.95
CA ASP A 207 -9.79 -2.30 18.74
C ASP A 207 -8.99 -3.51 18.22
N ASP A 208 -7.95 -3.25 17.44
CA ASP A 208 -7.23 -4.25 16.65
C ASP A 208 -5.87 -4.66 17.25
N ASP A 209 -5.51 -5.93 17.07
CA ASP A 209 -4.24 -6.51 17.50
C ASP A 209 -3.38 -6.92 16.28
N VAL A 210 -2.27 -6.23 16.03
CA VAL A 210 -1.33 -6.59 14.95
C VAL A 210 0.04 -6.96 15.50
N THR A 211 0.50 -8.19 15.24
CA THR A 211 1.83 -8.65 15.66
C THR A 211 2.65 -9.20 14.50
N ALA A 212 3.83 -8.62 14.30
CA ALA A 212 4.78 -9.06 13.29
C ALA A 212 6.03 -9.70 13.89
N SER A 213 6.53 -10.77 13.25
CA SER A 213 7.84 -11.32 13.57
C SER A 213 8.96 -10.36 13.14
N LYS A 214 10.15 -10.55 13.71
CA LYS A 214 11.34 -9.73 13.39
C LYS A 214 11.78 -9.84 11.92
N GLU A 215 11.38 -10.91 11.21
CA GLU A 215 11.68 -11.12 9.79
C GLU A 215 10.64 -10.47 8.87
N ALA A 216 9.45 -10.18 9.39
CA ALA A 216 8.38 -9.58 8.60
C ALA A 216 8.64 -8.10 8.37
N ARG A 217 8.36 -7.64 7.15
CA ARG A 217 8.28 -6.22 6.83
C ARG A 217 6.81 -5.86 6.76
N ILE A 218 6.41 -4.78 7.42
CA ILE A 218 5.00 -4.39 7.47
C ILE A 218 4.77 -2.91 7.15
N THR A 219 3.63 -2.62 6.55
CA THR A 219 2.98 -1.32 6.53
C THR A 219 1.61 -1.52 7.16
N VAL A 220 1.36 -0.87 8.29
CA VAL A 220 0.11 -1.00 9.06
C VAL A 220 -0.56 0.36 9.14
N TYR A 221 -1.86 0.35 8.84
CA TYR A 221 -2.80 1.40 9.20
C TYR A 221 -3.85 0.72 10.08
N ALA A 222 -3.81 1.00 11.38
CA ALA A 222 -4.70 0.30 12.31
C ALA A 222 -6.13 0.89 12.21
N GLY A 223 -6.26 2.21 12.32
CA GLY A 223 -7.48 2.92 11.91
C GLY A 223 -8.20 3.52 13.11
N PRO A 224 -9.53 3.65 13.10
CA PRO A 224 -10.25 4.09 14.30
C PRO A 224 -10.46 2.96 15.32
N GLY A 225 -9.92 3.12 16.52
CA GLY A 225 -9.97 2.13 17.61
C GLY A 225 -8.83 2.33 18.60
N ASP A 226 -8.89 1.71 19.77
CA ASP A 226 -7.72 1.65 20.66
C ASP A 226 -6.87 0.42 20.26
N ASP A 227 -5.83 0.61 19.43
CA ASP A 227 -5.11 -0.49 18.77
C ASP A 227 -3.79 -0.90 19.46
N ASP A 228 -3.41 -2.19 19.42
CA ASP A 228 -2.09 -2.70 19.83
C ASP A 228 -1.29 -3.23 18.61
N VAL A 229 -0.24 -2.50 18.24
CA VAL A 229 0.57 -2.82 17.06
C VAL A 229 2.03 -3.07 17.44
N MET A 230 2.47 -4.31 17.27
CA MET A 230 3.87 -4.72 17.37
C MET A 230 4.52 -4.90 15.99
N GLY A 231 5.43 -4.00 15.66
CA GLY A 231 6.23 -4.01 14.44
C GLY A 231 7.20 -5.17 14.32
N GLY A 232 7.57 -5.48 13.08
CA GLY A 232 8.52 -6.52 12.70
C GLY A 232 9.92 -5.96 12.43
N GLY A 233 10.52 -6.37 11.32
CA GLY A 233 11.77 -5.84 10.78
C GLY A 233 11.72 -4.33 10.49
N PHE A 234 11.63 -3.97 9.22
CA PHE A 234 11.24 -2.60 8.83
C PHE A 234 9.71 -2.49 8.94
N SER A 235 9.23 -1.48 9.67
CA SER A 235 7.79 -1.24 9.84
C SER A 235 7.44 0.22 9.59
N PHE A 236 6.41 0.45 8.79
CA PHE A 236 5.64 1.69 8.84
C PHE A 236 4.35 1.37 9.61
N ILE A 237 4.05 2.13 10.67
CA ILE A 237 2.86 1.93 11.50
C ILE A 237 2.21 3.30 11.72
N ASP A 238 0.94 3.41 11.37
CA ASP A 238 0.04 4.49 11.79
C ASP A 238 -1.07 3.89 12.65
N GLY A 239 -1.16 4.34 13.90
CA GLY A 239 -2.21 3.90 14.83
C GLY A 239 -3.60 4.38 14.38
N GLY A 240 -3.68 5.60 13.83
CA GLY A 240 -4.97 6.16 13.44
C GLY A 240 -5.63 6.89 14.61
N GLN A 241 -6.94 6.76 14.77
CA GLN A 241 -7.70 7.48 15.81
C GLN A 241 -7.97 6.57 17.00
N GLY A 242 -7.53 6.96 18.19
CA GLY A 242 -7.83 6.21 19.41
C GLY A 242 -6.74 6.39 20.43
N ASN A 243 -6.54 5.47 21.36
CA ASN A 243 -5.37 5.49 22.24
C ASN A 243 -4.54 4.24 21.95
N ASP A 244 -3.54 4.42 21.10
CA ASP A 244 -2.85 3.27 20.51
C ASP A 244 -1.61 2.88 21.30
N ASP A 245 -1.37 1.58 21.46
CA ASP A 245 -0.15 0.99 21.99
C ASP A 245 0.73 0.51 20.83
N ILE A 246 1.73 1.31 20.45
CA ILE A 246 2.59 1.01 19.30
C ILE A 246 3.98 0.62 19.76
N THR A 247 4.43 -0.58 19.41
CA THR A 247 5.81 -1.03 19.66
C THR A 247 6.57 -1.22 18.35
N GLY A 248 7.62 -0.43 18.15
CA GLY A 248 8.55 -0.65 17.04
C GLY A 248 9.33 -1.96 17.18
N GLY A 249 9.49 -2.68 16.07
CA GLY A 249 10.27 -3.91 16.03
C GLY A 249 11.74 -3.70 15.66
N PRO A 250 12.53 -4.76 15.44
CA PRO A 250 13.94 -4.64 15.09
C PRO A 250 14.16 -4.13 13.66
N GLY A 251 14.65 -2.92 13.51
CA GLY A 251 14.94 -2.34 12.20
C GLY A 251 14.65 -0.85 12.20
N HIS A 252 14.78 -0.21 11.04
CA HIS A 252 14.32 1.16 10.92
C HIS A 252 12.80 1.19 10.85
N ASN A 253 12.14 1.83 11.81
CA ASN A 253 10.69 1.95 11.84
C ASN A 253 10.25 3.41 11.72
N ILE A 254 9.09 3.60 11.11
CA ILE A 254 8.35 4.86 11.06
C ILE A 254 7.07 4.63 11.85
N LEU A 255 6.90 5.32 12.97
CA LEU A 255 5.80 5.11 13.91
C LEU A 255 5.00 6.41 14.05
N SER A 256 3.69 6.34 13.84
CA SER A 256 2.75 7.46 14.03
C SER A 256 1.66 7.03 15.02
N GLY A 257 1.46 7.82 16.08
CA GLY A 257 0.36 7.60 17.03
C GLY A 257 -0.98 8.18 16.58
N GLY A 258 -1.00 9.10 15.59
CA GLY A 258 -2.25 9.70 15.14
C GLY A 258 -2.96 10.58 16.19
N PRO A 259 -4.28 10.82 16.07
CA PRO A 259 -5.07 11.52 17.08
C PRO A 259 -5.40 10.61 18.27
N GLY A 260 -4.89 10.94 19.45
CA GLY A 260 -5.09 10.04 20.57
C GLY A 260 -4.45 10.41 21.89
N SER A 261 -4.32 9.43 22.77
CA SER A 261 -3.35 9.47 23.88
C SER A 261 -2.49 8.22 23.78
N ASP A 262 -1.50 8.28 22.90
CA ASP A 262 -0.85 7.07 22.39
C ASP A 262 0.39 6.74 23.19
N HIS A 263 0.69 5.45 23.30
CA HIS A 263 1.91 4.96 23.91
C HIS A 263 2.80 4.32 22.85
N ILE A 264 3.88 5.02 22.50
CA ILE A 264 4.80 4.60 21.46
C ILE A 264 6.10 4.13 22.10
N LYS A 265 6.37 2.83 22.06
CA LYS A 265 7.65 2.27 22.46
C LYS A 265 8.56 2.11 21.24
N ALA A 266 9.65 2.87 21.21
CA ALA A 266 10.61 2.79 20.13
C ALA A 266 11.26 1.40 20.03
N GLY A 267 11.56 0.98 18.80
CA GLY A 267 12.30 -0.26 18.53
C GLY A 267 13.79 -0.15 18.91
N PRO A 268 14.54 -1.26 18.89
CA PRO A 268 15.94 -1.28 19.31
C PRO A 268 16.89 -0.47 18.40
N SER A 269 16.54 -0.30 17.13
CA SER A 269 17.31 0.40 16.09
C SER A 269 16.91 1.88 15.97
N SER A 270 17.41 2.62 14.97
CA SER A 270 16.97 4.00 14.71
C SER A 270 15.52 4.03 14.21
N ASN A 271 14.70 4.92 14.74
CA ASN A 271 13.30 5.08 14.36
C ASN A 271 13.01 6.54 14.01
N VAL A 272 11.95 6.76 13.24
CA VAL A 272 11.29 8.05 13.09
C VAL A 272 9.92 7.96 13.74
N ILE A 273 9.63 8.86 14.66
CA ILE A 273 8.42 8.81 15.48
C ILE A 273 7.66 10.12 15.33
N PHE A 274 6.38 10.03 15.00
CA PHE A 274 5.42 11.12 15.00
C PHE A 274 4.42 10.84 16.12
N THR A 275 4.32 11.73 17.11
CA THR A 275 3.35 11.53 18.19
C THR A 275 1.92 11.90 17.76
N GLY A 276 1.77 12.52 16.59
CA GLY A 276 0.46 12.87 16.03
C GLY A 276 -0.18 14.09 16.70
N GLN A 277 -1.51 14.18 16.59
CA GLN A 277 -2.32 15.28 17.11
C GLN A 277 -2.81 15.02 18.54
N GLY A 278 -2.30 13.95 19.16
CA GLY A 278 -2.73 13.49 20.46
C GLY A 278 -2.53 14.49 21.60
N THR A 279 -3.27 14.26 22.67
CA THR A 279 -3.33 15.19 23.82
C THR A 279 -2.45 14.76 24.98
N ARG A 280 -1.93 13.53 24.99
CA ARG A 280 -1.10 12.95 26.07
C ARG A 280 -0.24 11.76 25.61
N ASP A 281 0.56 11.94 24.57
CA ASP A 281 1.33 10.81 24.04
C ASP A 281 2.54 10.52 24.94
N LEU A 282 2.86 9.24 25.09
CA LEU A 282 4.03 8.79 25.83
C LEU A 282 4.95 8.03 24.86
N VAL A 283 6.12 8.60 24.58
CA VAL A 283 7.14 7.90 23.79
C VAL A 283 8.20 7.34 24.72
N THR A 284 8.39 6.02 24.71
CA THR A 284 9.39 5.33 25.53
C THR A 284 10.46 4.66 24.69
N ALA A 285 11.52 4.21 25.35
CA ALA A 285 12.62 3.48 24.73
C ALA A 285 13.43 4.23 23.65
N LEU A 286 13.31 5.56 23.58
CA LEU A 286 14.06 6.38 22.64
C LEU A 286 15.58 6.20 22.77
N LYS A 287 16.24 6.26 21.62
CA LYS A 287 17.68 6.15 21.43
C LYS A 287 18.26 7.45 20.87
N PRO A 288 19.58 7.68 21.02
CA PRO A 288 20.22 8.90 20.52
C PRO A 288 20.08 9.14 19.01
N HIS A 289 19.84 8.09 18.23
CA HIS A 289 19.70 8.15 16.78
C HIS A 289 18.24 8.21 16.31
N ASP A 290 17.27 8.14 17.23
CA ASP A 290 15.87 8.32 16.88
C ASP A 290 15.60 9.80 16.55
N ILE A 291 14.69 9.99 15.60
CA ILE A 291 14.12 11.28 15.25
C ILE A 291 12.68 11.28 15.76
N THR A 292 12.30 12.31 16.51
CA THR A 292 10.97 12.40 17.10
C THR A 292 10.33 13.74 16.79
N TYR A 293 9.20 13.72 16.10
CA TYR A 293 8.32 14.86 15.87
C TYR A 293 7.19 14.78 16.86
N HIS A 294 7.14 15.72 17.81
CA HIS A 294 6.21 15.65 18.93
C HIS A 294 5.55 16.98 19.23
N THR A 295 4.42 16.96 19.93
CA THR A 295 3.73 18.17 20.35
C THR A 295 4.15 18.59 21.76
N THR A 296 3.62 19.72 22.24
CA THR A 296 3.83 20.17 23.63
C THR A 296 3.16 19.26 24.66
N HIS A 297 2.27 18.37 24.23
CA HIS A 297 1.51 17.48 25.10
C HIS A 297 2.16 16.11 25.28
N SER A 298 3.17 15.80 24.48
CA SER A 298 3.84 14.51 24.49
C SER A 298 4.93 14.44 25.57
N THR A 299 5.04 13.30 26.23
CA THR A 299 6.11 12.97 27.18
C THR A 299 7.12 12.04 26.52
N LEU A 300 8.39 12.44 26.47
CA LEU A 300 9.47 11.65 25.89
C LEU A 300 10.35 11.04 26.99
N ALA A 301 10.32 9.71 27.11
CA ALA A 301 11.16 8.93 28.00
C ALA A 301 12.36 8.35 27.24
N ILE A 302 13.51 9.03 27.38
CA ILE A 302 14.72 8.65 26.68
C ILE A 302 15.48 7.58 27.45
N ASN A 303 15.69 6.42 26.81
CA ASN A 303 16.55 5.38 27.35
C ASN A 303 18.01 5.79 27.15
N CYS A 304 18.56 6.54 28.11
CA CYS A 304 19.99 6.81 28.16
C CYS A 304 20.78 5.49 28.23
N PRO A 305 21.82 5.29 27.41
CA PRO A 305 22.69 4.14 27.55
C PRO A 305 23.31 4.12 28.96
N THR A 306 23.16 2.99 29.66
CA THR A 306 23.67 2.81 31.03
C THR A 306 25.13 2.36 31.08
N THR A 307 25.73 2.03 29.93
CA THR A 307 27.14 1.64 29.84
C THR A 307 28.01 2.83 29.46
N ALA A 308 29.17 2.94 30.13
CA ALA A 308 30.14 4.01 29.88
C ALA A 308 30.64 4.03 28.43
N GLU A 309 30.71 2.88 27.77
CA GLU A 309 31.14 2.75 26.36
C GLU A 309 30.11 3.36 25.39
N ALA A 310 28.82 3.08 25.59
CA ALA A 310 27.74 3.63 24.76
C ALA A 310 27.46 5.11 25.06
N PHE A 311 27.76 5.56 26.29
CA PHE A 311 27.75 6.99 26.62
C PHE A 311 28.95 7.73 25.99
N ALA A 312 30.14 7.12 26.00
CA ALA A 312 31.37 7.72 25.45
C ALA A 312 31.40 7.76 23.91
N SER A 313 30.63 6.91 23.23
CA SER A 313 30.44 6.97 21.77
C SER A 313 29.42 8.03 21.34
N MET A 314 28.69 8.66 22.29
CA MET A 314 27.78 9.76 21.95
C MET A 314 28.56 11.02 21.59
N PRO A 315 28.18 11.72 20.49
CA PRO A 315 28.77 13.02 20.16
C PRO A 315 28.59 14.03 21.30
N ASN A 316 29.67 14.66 21.74
CA ASN A 316 29.61 15.71 22.76
C ASN A 316 28.65 16.84 22.34
N GLY A 317 27.60 17.08 23.15
CA GLY A 317 26.73 18.24 23.01
C GLY A 317 25.49 18.08 22.12
N GLN A 318 25.17 16.88 21.63
CA GLN A 318 23.85 16.63 21.00
C GLN A 318 22.87 16.04 22.03
N PRO A 319 21.62 16.54 22.08
CA PRO A 319 20.61 15.98 22.96
C PRO A 319 20.41 14.50 22.63
N THR A 320 20.26 13.74 23.70
CA THR A 320 19.65 12.41 23.73
C THR A 320 18.35 12.48 22.93
N SER A 321 18.27 11.80 21.78
CA SER A 321 17.23 11.87 20.72
C SER A 321 17.14 13.21 19.96
N ARG A 322 16.94 13.15 18.63
CA ARG A 322 16.71 14.31 17.77
C ARG A 322 15.23 14.65 17.77
N SER A 323 14.78 15.32 18.83
CA SER A 323 13.39 15.75 18.93
C SER A 323 13.15 17.13 18.29
N THR A 324 12.02 17.26 17.61
CA THR A 324 11.52 18.51 17.03
C THR A 324 10.11 18.74 17.53
N LEU A 325 9.88 19.90 18.15
CA LEU A 325 8.54 20.31 18.55
C LEU A 325 7.76 20.75 17.30
N ILE A 326 6.59 20.15 17.10
CA ILE A 326 5.67 20.45 16.01
C ILE A 326 4.39 21.03 16.60
N GLU A 327 3.91 22.10 15.98
CA GLU A 327 2.56 22.61 16.23
C GLU A 327 1.59 21.82 15.34
N PRO A 328 0.69 21.01 15.92
CA PRO A 328 -0.24 20.21 15.13
C PRO A 328 -1.21 21.11 14.38
N LYS A 329 -1.45 20.81 13.11
CA LYS A 329 -2.43 21.50 12.27
C LYS A 329 -3.65 20.63 12.06
N ASP A 330 -4.84 21.24 12.05
CA ASP A 330 -6.08 20.50 11.80
C ASP A 330 -6.13 20.00 10.35
N ILE A 331 -6.83 18.89 10.10
CA ILE A 331 -6.95 18.34 8.75
C ILE A 331 -7.59 19.33 7.75
N SER A 332 -8.44 20.23 8.24
CA SER A 332 -9.01 21.33 7.44
C SER A 332 -7.98 22.33 6.92
N GLU A 333 -6.80 22.40 7.54
CA GLU A 333 -5.67 23.23 7.11
C GLU A 333 -4.79 22.56 6.04
N SER A 334 -5.13 21.34 5.59
CA SER A 334 -4.43 20.68 4.48
C SER A 334 -4.63 21.38 3.14
N GLY A 335 -5.79 22.03 2.95
CA GLY A 335 -6.20 22.56 1.64
C GLY A 335 -6.61 21.48 0.63
N ILE A 336 -6.81 20.25 1.10
CA ILE A 336 -7.11 19.07 0.29
C ILE A 336 -8.57 18.66 0.49
N THR A 337 -9.21 18.19 -0.58
CA THR A 337 -10.51 17.50 -0.54
C THR A 337 -10.30 16.04 -0.92
N VAL A 338 -10.93 15.09 -0.21
CA VAL A 338 -10.83 13.66 -0.52
C VAL A 338 -12.18 13.12 -0.98
N LYS A 339 -12.20 12.26 -2.01
CA LYS A 339 -13.39 11.61 -2.54
C LYS A 339 -13.12 10.13 -2.85
N GLY A 340 -13.94 9.25 -2.28
CA GLY A 340 -13.84 7.81 -2.48
C GLY A 340 -14.79 7.06 -1.56
N SER A 341 -14.54 5.77 -1.39
CA SER A 341 -15.09 4.93 -0.33
C SER A 341 -14.73 5.49 1.06
N VAL A 342 -15.49 5.10 2.08
CA VAL A 342 -15.26 5.55 3.47
C VAL A 342 -13.86 5.15 3.95
N SER A 343 -13.49 3.88 3.75
CA SER A 343 -12.16 3.37 4.11
C SER A 343 -11.04 4.10 3.36
N PHE A 344 -11.22 4.39 2.07
CA PHE A 344 -10.24 5.20 1.32
C PHE A 344 -10.10 6.61 1.89
N ILE A 345 -11.20 7.25 2.26
CA ILE A 345 -11.19 8.61 2.83
C ILE A 345 -10.42 8.61 4.15
N GLU A 346 -10.71 7.70 5.07
CA GLU A 346 -10.00 7.63 6.35
C GLU A 346 -8.52 7.31 6.15
N ARG A 347 -8.20 6.34 5.30
CA ARG A 347 -6.82 5.98 4.96
C ARG A 347 -6.00 7.16 4.43
N ILE A 348 -6.59 8.02 3.58
CA ILE A 348 -5.93 9.25 3.10
C ILE A 348 -5.89 10.31 4.20
N HIS A 349 -6.90 10.39 5.06
CA HIS A 349 -6.89 11.30 6.19
C HIS A 349 -5.75 10.99 7.16
N ASP A 350 -5.40 9.73 7.39
CA ASP A 350 -4.26 9.35 8.23
C ASP A 350 -2.94 9.83 7.62
N ASP A 351 -2.73 9.60 6.32
CA ASP A 351 -1.56 10.15 5.61
C ASP A 351 -1.51 11.69 5.73
N LEU A 352 -2.65 12.39 5.58
CA LEU A 352 -2.71 13.84 5.72
C LEU A 352 -2.44 14.30 7.16
N ARG A 353 -2.93 13.60 8.18
CA ARG A 353 -2.66 13.89 9.60
C ARG A 353 -1.18 13.71 9.92
N LEU A 354 -0.53 12.67 9.38
CA LEU A 354 0.91 12.48 9.51
C LEU A 354 1.67 13.62 8.81
N LEU A 355 1.31 13.97 7.57
CA LEU A 355 1.93 15.10 6.86
C LEU A 355 1.73 16.44 7.58
N LEU A 356 0.59 16.65 8.23
CA LEU A 356 0.32 17.83 9.06
C LEU A 356 1.08 17.82 10.38
N ASN A 357 1.70 16.70 10.77
CA ASN A 357 2.66 16.60 11.88
C ASN A 357 4.13 16.43 11.40
N SER A 358 4.37 16.58 10.11
CA SER A 358 5.68 16.53 9.47
C SER A 358 6.17 17.95 9.11
N PRO A 359 7.43 18.35 9.42
CA PRO A 359 7.99 19.61 8.93
C PRO A 359 7.92 19.77 7.41
N THR A 360 8.22 18.71 6.66
CA THR A 360 8.18 18.69 5.20
C THR A 360 6.73 18.74 4.71
N GLY A 361 5.87 17.91 5.28
CA GLY A 361 4.43 17.88 4.97
C GLY A 361 3.73 19.22 5.22
N GLN A 362 3.95 19.83 6.38
CA GLN A 362 3.37 21.13 6.72
C GLN A 362 3.78 22.24 5.75
N LYS A 363 5.03 22.28 5.30
CA LYS A 363 5.48 23.29 4.34
C LYS A 363 4.73 23.17 3.02
N LEU A 364 4.66 21.96 2.46
CA LEU A 364 3.96 21.72 1.21
C LEU A 364 2.46 21.98 1.35
N LEU A 365 1.81 21.39 2.35
CA LEU A 365 0.36 21.53 2.57
C LEU A 365 -0.03 22.99 2.87
N THR A 366 0.82 23.77 3.54
CA THR A 366 0.58 25.21 3.74
C THR A 366 0.48 25.95 2.42
N VAL A 367 1.34 25.65 1.44
CA VAL A 367 1.28 26.27 0.11
C VAL A 367 -0.02 25.90 -0.60
N LEU A 368 -0.41 24.62 -0.57
CA LEU A 368 -1.65 24.15 -1.18
C LEU A 368 -2.89 24.76 -0.51
N TYR A 369 -2.89 24.87 0.81
CA TYR A 369 -3.94 25.54 1.57
C TYR A 369 -4.09 27.01 1.21
N GLN A 370 -2.99 27.77 1.15
CA GLN A 370 -3.04 29.17 0.72
C GLN A 370 -3.51 29.31 -0.73
N ALA A 371 -3.10 28.40 -1.62
CA ALA A 371 -3.58 28.37 -3.00
C ALA A 371 -5.10 28.10 -3.07
N ALA A 372 -5.62 27.19 -2.25
CA ALA A 372 -7.05 26.91 -2.14
C ALA A 372 -7.83 28.12 -1.59
N LEU A 373 -7.33 28.79 -0.53
CA LEU A 373 -7.95 30.00 0.02
C LEU A 373 -8.01 31.15 -1.00
N LYS A 374 -6.93 31.32 -1.77
CA LYS A 374 -6.83 32.40 -2.79
C LYS A 374 -7.76 32.17 -3.98
N SER A 375 -7.91 30.92 -4.42
CA SER A 375 -8.63 30.56 -5.65
C SER A 375 -10.08 30.09 -5.41
N GLY A 376 -10.39 29.66 -4.19
CA GLY A 376 -11.62 28.93 -3.87
C GLY A 376 -11.68 27.51 -4.44
N THR A 377 -10.57 26.99 -4.99
CA THR A 377 -10.52 25.68 -5.67
C THR A 377 -9.40 24.81 -5.08
N PRO A 378 -9.71 23.83 -4.21
CA PRO A 378 -8.71 22.96 -3.60
C PRO A 378 -8.21 21.87 -4.57
N ILE A 379 -7.09 21.24 -4.21
CA ILE A 379 -6.69 19.95 -4.81
C ILE A 379 -7.64 18.87 -4.29
N THR A 380 -8.11 17.98 -5.19
CA THR A 380 -8.96 16.84 -4.84
C THR A 380 -8.21 15.53 -5.01
N ILE A 381 -8.14 14.69 -3.98
CA ILE A 381 -7.66 13.32 -4.06
C ILE A 381 -8.87 12.41 -4.33
N ASN A 382 -8.78 11.56 -5.34
CA ASN A 382 -9.82 10.66 -5.78
C ASN A 382 -9.32 9.20 -5.73
N GLU A 383 -10.20 8.31 -5.27
CA GLU A 383 -9.94 6.87 -5.27
C GLU A 383 -9.83 6.31 -6.70
N LEU A 384 -8.82 5.47 -6.94
CA LEU A 384 -8.55 4.85 -8.23
C LEU A 384 -8.79 3.34 -8.19
N THR A 385 -9.96 2.90 -8.66
CA THR A 385 -10.40 1.49 -8.55
C THR A 385 -9.99 0.57 -9.72
N LEU A 386 -9.56 1.12 -10.87
CA LEU A 386 -9.41 0.33 -12.12
C LEU A 386 -8.10 0.57 -12.90
N SER A 387 -7.22 1.47 -12.44
CA SER A 387 -5.99 1.86 -13.14
C SER A 387 -4.74 1.50 -12.35
N LYS A 388 -3.63 1.23 -13.06
CA LYS A 388 -2.32 0.87 -12.49
C LYS A 388 -1.42 2.09 -12.20
N GLN A 389 -1.81 3.31 -12.63
CA GLN A 389 -0.95 4.49 -12.51
C GLN A 389 -1.62 5.57 -11.67
N ASN A 390 -0.96 5.92 -10.57
CA ASN A 390 -1.25 7.12 -9.80
C ASN A 390 -0.84 8.34 -10.62
N ASN A 391 -1.60 9.42 -10.53
CA ASN A 391 -1.37 10.59 -11.36
C ASN A 391 -2.04 11.85 -10.80
N PHE A 392 -1.40 12.99 -11.01
CA PHE A 392 -1.96 14.32 -10.83
C PHE A 392 -2.35 14.97 -12.17
N VAL A 393 -3.55 15.56 -12.22
CA VAL A 393 -4.00 16.39 -13.35
C VAL A 393 -4.58 17.70 -12.82
N ALA A 394 -3.96 18.82 -13.19
CA ALA A 394 -4.47 20.16 -12.86
C ALA A 394 -5.87 20.41 -13.45
N SER A 395 -6.67 21.29 -12.81
CA SER A 395 -8.07 21.51 -13.20
C SER A 395 -8.25 22.06 -14.62
N ASP A 396 -7.27 22.81 -15.11
CA ASP A 396 -7.21 23.42 -16.43
C ASP A 396 -6.11 22.79 -17.31
N ALA A 397 -5.77 21.51 -17.07
CA ALA A 397 -4.73 20.81 -17.81
C ALA A 397 -5.05 20.65 -19.32
N PRO A 398 -4.04 20.77 -20.22
CA PRO A 398 -2.69 21.26 -19.92
C PRO A 398 -2.73 22.77 -19.62
N SER A 399 -2.18 23.18 -18.46
CA SER A 399 -2.22 24.58 -18.05
C SER A 399 -0.93 25.29 -18.44
N PRO A 400 -0.88 26.05 -19.56
CA PRO A 400 0.32 26.78 -19.96
C PRO A 400 0.77 27.79 -18.90
N ASN A 401 -0.15 28.20 -18.01
CA ASN A 401 0.09 29.12 -16.91
C ASN A 401 0.84 28.50 -15.72
N ALA A 402 1.13 27.20 -15.76
CA ALA A 402 1.90 26.50 -14.74
C ALA A 402 3.38 26.31 -15.10
N TYR A 403 3.75 26.42 -16.39
CA TYR A 403 5.08 26.09 -16.87
C TYR A 403 6.03 27.30 -16.84
N LEU A 404 7.29 27.05 -16.48
CA LEU A 404 8.33 28.06 -16.62
C LEU A 404 8.47 28.48 -18.09
N VAL A 405 8.42 29.79 -18.35
CA VAL A 405 8.60 30.37 -19.68
C VAL A 405 9.81 31.29 -19.64
N ASN A 406 10.84 30.98 -20.44
CA ASN A 406 12.08 31.75 -20.52
C ASN A 406 12.77 31.99 -19.15
N GLY A 407 12.71 31.00 -18.26
CA GLY A 407 13.31 31.09 -16.92
C GLY A 407 12.53 31.96 -15.94
N GLN A 408 11.28 32.32 -16.27
CA GLN A 408 10.39 33.07 -15.39
C GLN A 408 9.24 32.20 -14.91
N ARG A 409 8.85 32.42 -13.66
CA ARG A 409 7.67 31.84 -13.02
C ARG A 409 6.41 32.23 -13.79
N ALA A 410 5.49 31.28 -13.97
CA ALA A 410 4.17 31.57 -14.50
C ALA A 410 3.17 31.93 -13.38
N SER A 411 1.93 32.27 -13.72
CA SER A 411 0.94 32.71 -12.72
C SER A 411 0.44 31.60 -11.78
N GLY A 412 0.74 30.35 -12.10
CA GLY A 412 0.22 29.16 -11.44
C GLY A 412 -1.16 28.73 -11.98
N SER A 413 -1.48 27.46 -11.72
CA SER A 413 -2.76 26.81 -11.97
C SER A 413 -3.32 26.31 -10.64
N TYR A 414 -4.53 26.71 -10.30
CA TYR A 414 -5.16 26.37 -9.02
C TYR A 414 -6.09 25.17 -9.14
N GLY A 415 -6.16 24.37 -8.08
CA GLY A 415 -6.93 23.14 -8.06
C GLY A 415 -6.29 22.02 -8.90
N GLY A 416 -6.93 20.87 -8.92
CA GLY A 416 -6.45 19.69 -9.62
C GLY A 416 -6.94 18.42 -8.97
N ASN A 417 -6.70 17.29 -9.63
CA ASN A 417 -7.12 15.98 -9.19
C ASN A 417 -5.91 15.07 -9.08
N ILE A 418 -5.72 14.48 -7.91
CA ILE A 418 -4.84 13.33 -7.71
C ILE A 418 -5.73 12.09 -7.79
N TRP A 419 -5.34 11.09 -8.58
CA TRP A 419 -5.92 9.76 -8.52
C TRP A 419 -4.89 8.80 -7.94
N ILE A 420 -5.23 8.17 -6.83
CA ILE A 420 -4.32 7.25 -6.15
C ILE A 420 -5.04 5.95 -5.80
N ASN A 421 -4.33 4.85 -5.95
CA ASN A 421 -4.71 3.57 -5.41
C ASN A 421 -3.79 3.25 -4.22
N THR A 422 -4.36 3.29 -3.01
CA THR A 422 -3.67 3.01 -1.74
C THR A 422 -3.42 1.52 -1.51
N SER A 423 -4.16 0.64 -2.21
CA SER A 423 -4.04 -0.82 -2.14
C SER A 423 -2.92 -1.41 -3.00
N ASN A 424 -2.32 -0.60 -3.89
CA ASN A 424 -1.22 -1.05 -4.75
C ASN A 424 0.11 -0.99 -3.99
N SER A 425 0.38 -1.99 -3.17
CA SER A 425 1.75 -2.39 -2.86
C SER A 425 2.38 -2.91 -4.16
N LEU A 426 2.86 -2.01 -5.03
CA LEU A 426 3.56 -2.39 -6.24
C LEU A 426 4.80 -3.22 -5.84
N PRO A 427 5.00 -4.42 -6.42
CA PRO A 427 6.15 -5.28 -6.11
C PRO A 427 7.52 -4.63 -6.35
N ASP A 428 7.55 -3.55 -7.11
CA ASP A 428 8.78 -2.99 -7.69
C ASP A 428 9.53 -2.03 -6.75
N LEU A 429 8.91 -1.56 -5.65
CA LEU A 429 9.56 -0.70 -4.66
C LEU A 429 9.34 -1.26 -3.26
N PRO A 430 10.17 -2.24 -2.83
CA PRO A 430 9.98 -2.92 -1.56
C PRO A 430 9.93 -1.97 -0.37
N ASP A 431 10.47 -0.76 -0.44
CA ASP A 431 10.68 0.16 0.68
C ASP A 431 9.88 1.46 0.70
N GLN A 432 8.72 1.51 0.05
CA GLN A 432 7.97 2.75 -0.10
C GLN A 432 6.58 2.69 0.54
N PRO A 433 6.41 3.28 1.75
CA PRO A 433 5.07 3.49 2.32
C PRO A 433 4.20 4.32 1.38
N GLY A 434 2.90 4.05 1.34
CA GLY A 434 1.95 4.70 0.42
C GLY A 434 1.97 6.23 0.49
N ILE A 435 2.26 6.79 1.68
CA ILE A 435 2.41 8.22 1.90
C ILE A 435 3.47 8.89 1.01
N ILE A 436 4.55 8.19 0.64
CA ILE A 436 5.56 8.75 -0.28
C ILE A 436 4.96 8.93 -1.68
N ILE A 437 4.13 7.98 -2.11
CA ILE A 437 3.46 8.05 -3.41
C ILE A 437 2.45 9.19 -3.41
N LEU A 438 1.67 9.35 -2.34
CA LEU A 438 0.79 10.50 -2.18
C LEU A 438 1.58 11.81 -2.20
N PHE A 439 2.67 11.90 -1.45
CA PHE A 439 3.49 13.11 -1.36
C PHE A 439 4.13 13.47 -2.71
N HIS A 440 4.51 12.48 -3.51
CA HIS A 440 4.98 12.70 -4.88
C HIS A 440 3.93 13.45 -5.73
N GLU A 441 2.67 13.00 -5.70
CA GLU A 441 1.59 13.67 -6.43
C GLU A 441 1.29 15.07 -5.86
N LEU A 442 1.46 15.26 -4.56
CA LEU A 442 1.36 16.57 -3.93
C LEU A 442 2.50 17.52 -4.36
N CYS A 443 3.71 17.01 -4.63
CA CYS A 443 4.81 17.79 -5.22
C CYS A 443 4.46 18.27 -6.63
N HIS A 444 3.77 17.46 -7.43
CA HIS A 444 3.22 17.92 -8.71
C HIS A 444 2.21 19.05 -8.50
N ALA A 445 1.25 18.87 -7.59
CA ALA A 445 0.28 19.91 -7.27
C ALA A 445 0.98 21.23 -6.84
N TYR A 446 2.03 21.16 -6.02
CA TYR A 446 2.86 22.30 -5.63
C TYR A 446 3.46 23.01 -6.85
N ASN A 447 4.04 22.28 -7.80
CA ASN A 447 4.65 22.87 -9.00
C ASN A 447 3.61 23.63 -9.83
N TYR A 448 2.40 23.08 -9.96
CA TYR A 448 1.32 23.71 -10.70
C TYR A 448 0.79 24.97 -10.02
N VAL A 449 0.48 24.93 -8.72
CA VAL A 449 -0.07 26.11 -8.03
C VAL A 449 0.93 27.25 -7.91
N THR A 450 2.22 26.93 -7.87
CA THR A 450 3.28 27.94 -7.82
C THR A 450 3.73 28.42 -9.20
N GLY A 451 3.26 27.80 -10.29
CA GLY A 451 3.65 28.15 -11.65
C GLY A 451 5.12 27.88 -11.97
N SER A 452 5.67 26.81 -11.38
CA SER A 452 7.08 26.45 -11.45
C SER A 452 7.36 25.13 -12.17
N VAL A 453 6.40 24.58 -12.91
CA VAL A 453 6.57 23.31 -13.63
C VAL A 453 7.69 23.45 -14.65
N VAL A 454 8.69 22.57 -14.59
CA VAL A 454 9.77 22.52 -15.58
C VAL A 454 9.31 21.77 -16.83
N PRO A 455 9.21 22.43 -18.01
CA PRO A 455 8.71 21.80 -19.22
C PRO A 455 9.73 20.86 -19.88
N GLY A 456 9.24 19.86 -20.61
CA GLY A 456 10.04 19.02 -21.49
C GLY A 456 10.52 17.70 -20.86
N GLY A 457 11.30 16.95 -21.63
CA GLY A 457 11.91 15.69 -21.21
C GLY A 457 13.42 15.82 -21.02
N ILE A 458 13.99 14.87 -20.29
CA ILE A 458 15.43 14.67 -20.16
C ILE A 458 15.73 13.18 -20.34
N GLN A 459 16.80 12.89 -21.05
CA GLN A 459 17.23 11.51 -21.26
C GLN A 459 18.02 11.06 -20.03
N ASP A 460 17.66 9.92 -19.45
CA ASP A 460 18.46 9.34 -18.37
C ASP A 460 19.84 8.96 -18.92
N PRO A 461 20.95 9.45 -18.32
CA PRO A 461 22.29 9.21 -18.83
C PRO A 461 22.70 7.73 -18.87
N GLN A 462 22.01 6.85 -18.14
CA GLN A 462 22.47 5.49 -17.88
C GLN A 462 21.80 4.44 -18.76
N ASP A 463 20.51 4.60 -19.05
CA ASP A 463 19.76 3.69 -19.93
C ASP A 463 19.18 4.37 -21.18
N GLY A 464 19.26 5.69 -21.27
CA GLY A 464 18.77 6.44 -22.41
C GLY A 464 17.24 6.59 -22.46
N SER A 465 16.52 6.23 -21.40
CA SER A 465 15.07 6.45 -21.27
C SER A 465 14.75 7.94 -21.25
N LEU A 466 13.59 8.34 -21.79
CA LEU A 466 13.14 9.73 -21.75
C LEU A 466 12.19 9.92 -20.56
N THR A 467 12.65 10.63 -19.53
CA THR A 467 11.83 11.00 -18.37
C THR A 467 11.32 12.42 -18.51
N ALA A 468 10.07 12.68 -18.13
CA ALA A 468 9.58 14.05 -18.06
C ALA A 468 10.28 14.81 -16.92
N ARG A 469 10.70 16.06 -17.16
CA ARG A 469 11.44 16.86 -16.17
C ARG A 469 10.61 17.15 -14.91
N GLN A 470 9.29 17.27 -15.05
CA GLN A 470 8.37 17.42 -13.92
C GLN A 470 8.44 16.25 -12.93
N GLU A 471 8.67 15.01 -13.39
CA GLU A 471 8.80 13.86 -12.50
C GLU A 471 10.09 13.93 -11.69
N ARG A 472 11.19 14.29 -12.35
CA ARG A 472 12.48 14.53 -11.67
C ARG A 472 12.38 15.69 -10.69
N GLN A 473 11.65 16.74 -11.05
CA GLN A 473 11.37 17.88 -10.18
C GLN A 473 10.61 17.45 -8.92
N ALA A 474 9.55 16.65 -9.08
CA ALA A 474 8.77 16.12 -7.95
C ALA A 474 9.62 15.19 -7.06
N ILE A 475 10.52 14.39 -7.63
CA ILE A 475 11.45 13.55 -6.85
C ILE A 475 12.48 14.39 -6.09
N GLY A 476 12.88 15.55 -6.63
CA GLY A 476 14.02 16.33 -6.14
C GLY A 476 15.35 15.98 -6.81
N LEU A 477 15.30 15.44 -8.02
CA LEU A 477 16.45 15.25 -8.90
C LEU A 477 16.67 16.51 -9.75
N PRO A 478 17.90 16.73 -10.28
CA PRO A 478 18.14 17.78 -11.27
C PRO A 478 17.14 17.68 -12.43
N ALA A 479 16.37 18.76 -12.64
CA ALA A 479 15.26 18.83 -13.58
C ALA A 479 15.39 19.98 -14.59
N SER A 480 16.03 21.08 -14.18
CA SER A 480 16.23 22.27 -14.99
C SER A 480 17.69 22.40 -15.49
N GLU A 481 17.88 23.01 -16.66
CA GLU A 481 19.20 23.37 -17.19
C GLU A 481 19.74 24.68 -16.60
N TYR A 482 18.89 25.45 -15.95
CA TYR A 482 19.22 26.72 -15.31
C TYR A 482 18.78 26.70 -13.86
N ARG A 483 19.48 27.48 -13.03
CA ARG A 483 19.10 27.68 -11.64
C ARG A 483 17.92 28.65 -11.54
N PHE A 484 16.93 28.29 -10.76
CA PHE A 484 15.67 29.01 -10.57
C PHE A 484 15.26 28.97 -9.09
N ASP A 485 14.61 30.03 -8.63
CA ASP A 485 14.04 30.14 -7.29
C ASP A 485 12.64 29.51 -7.31
N PHE A 486 12.56 28.24 -6.92
CA PHE A 486 11.36 27.40 -7.03
C PHE A 486 10.34 27.61 -5.92
N ASP A 487 10.69 28.23 -4.79
CA ASP A 487 9.76 28.59 -3.70
C ASP A 487 9.45 30.09 -3.58
N ASP A 488 10.07 30.94 -4.41
CA ASP A 488 9.87 32.40 -4.38
C ASP A 488 10.28 33.00 -3.01
N ASP A 489 11.22 32.33 -2.33
CA ASP A 489 11.83 32.78 -1.08
C ASP A 489 13.22 33.35 -1.37
N PRO A 490 13.43 34.67 -1.29
CA PRO A 490 14.72 35.27 -1.60
C PRO A 490 15.85 34.86 -0.63
N SER A 491 15.53 34.16 0.48
CA SER A 491 16.51 33.59 1.40
C SER A 491 17.03 32.22 0.97
N THR A 492 16.35 31.54 0.05
CA THR A 492 16.80 30.28 -0.54
C THR A 492 17.58 30.55 -1.84
N PRO A 493 18.73 29.91 -2.04
CA PRO A 493 19.50 30.09 -3.27
C PRO A 493 18.82 29.38 -4.45
N PRO A 494 18.82 29.96 -5.67
CA PRO A 494 18.31 29.28 -6.86
C PRO A 494 18.95 27.91 -7.11
N THR A 495 18.14 26.91 -7.42
CA THR A 495 18.51 25.49 -7.61
C THR A 495 18.06 24.99 -8.99
N ASP A 496 18.47 23.79 -9.39
CA ASP A 496 18.06 23.13 -10.65
C ASP A 496 16.83 22.21 -10.48
N THR A 497 16.24 22.21 -9.29
CA THR A 497 15.04 21.46 -8.89
C THR A 497 14.40 22.14 -7.66
N ASN A 498 13.26 21.62 -7.20
CA ASN A 498 12.57 22.15 -6.02
C ASN A 498 13.45 22.13 -4.75
N PRO A 499 13.26 23.07 -3.81
CA PRO A 499 13.80 22.96 -2.47
C PRO A 499 13.36 21.66 -1.82
N GLU A 500 14.19 21.13 -0.92
CA GLU A 500 14.03 19.80 -0.31
C GLU A 500 12.60 19.57 0.21
N ALA A 501 12.00 20.55 0.90
CA ALA A 501 10.65 20.44 1.48
C ALA A 501 9.51 20.23 0.46
N PHE A 502 9.76 20.44 -0.83
CA PHE A 502 8.78 20.31 -1.91
C PHE A 502 9.17 19.19 -2.88
N THR A 503 9.80 18.15 -2.35
CA THR A 503 10.28 16.98 -3.11
C THR A 503 10.02 15.68 -2.36
N GLU A 504 9.80 14.60 -3.11
CA GLU A 504 9.72 13.23 -2.57
C GLU A 504 10.95 12.90 -1.71
N ASN A 505 12.16 13.22 -2.20
CA ASN A 505 13.40 12.99 -1.47
C ASN A 505 13.48 13.77 -0.14
N GLY A 506 12.82 14.93 -0.04
CA GLY A 506 12.69 15.64 1.22
C GLY A 506 11.93 14.84 2.26
N LEU A 507 10.75 14.31 1.88
CA LEU A 507 9.97 13.46 2.78
C LEU A 507 10.69 12.15 3.08
N ARG A 508 11.32 11.50 2.08
CA ARG A 508 12.13 10.28 2.29
C ARG A 508 13.24 10.53 3.31
N LYS A 509 13.95 11.65 3.20
CA LYS A 509 15.00 12.03 4.16
C LYS A 509 14.44 12.24 5.57
N GLU A 510 13.27 12.88 5.68
CA GLU A 510 12.59 13.07 6.96
C GLU A 510 12.21 11.74 7.62
N LEU A 511 11.70 10.81 6.82
CA LEU A 511 11.32 9.45 7.24
C LEU A 511 12.54 8.51 7.41
N GLY A 512 13.76 8.99 7.17
CA GLY A 512 14.98 8.17 7.24
C GLY A 512 15.07 7.07 6.17
N LEU A 513 14.33 7.22 5.06
CA LEU A 513 14.33 6.31 3.93
C LEU A 513 15.48 6.60 2.95
N PRO A 514 15.95 5.61 2.18
CA PRO A 514 16.88 5.83 1.09
C PRO A 514 16.34 6.83 0.08
N LEU A 515 17.16 7.78 -0.35
CA LEU A 515 16.80 8.76 -1.38
C LEU A 515 16.74 8.09 -2.75
N ARG A 516 15.84 8.55 -3.61
CA ARG A 516 15.84 8.19 -5.02
C ARG A 516 16.91 8.97 -5.73
N GLU A 517 17.83 8.25 -6.36
CA GLU A 517 18.88 8.83 -7.18
C GLU A 517 18.47 8.91 -8.67
N ARG A 518 17.36 8.27 -9.05
CA ARG A 518 16.85 8.10 -10.42
C ARG A 518 15.34 7.98 -10.46
N TYR A 519 14.76 8.04 -11.66
CA TYR A 519 13.32 7.95 -11.86
C TYR A 519 12.76 6.52 -11.90
N ASP A 520 13.52 5.51 -12.33
CA ASP A 520 13.04 4.13 -12.44
C ASP A 520 13.40 3.26 -11.22
N ASN A 521 14.03 3.85 -10.20
CA ASN A 521 14.50 3.17 -8.99
C ASN A 521 13.63 3.40 -7.76
#